data_AF-A0A7X9EEA2-F1
#
_entry.id   AF-A0A7X9EEA2-F1
#
_cell.length_a   1.000
_cell.length_b   1.000
_cell.length_c   1.000
_cell.angle_alpha   90.00
_cell.angle_beta   90.00
_cell.angle_gamma   90.00
#
_symmetry.space_group_name_H-M   'P 1'
#
loop_
_entity.id
_entity.type
_entity.pdbx_description
1 polymer ?
#
loop_
_entity_poly.entity_id
_entity_poly.type
_entity_poly.pdbx_seq_one_letter_code
_entity_poly.pdbx_strand_id
1 'polypeptide(L)'
;GNDIGWEYTQFDALTSHMNSKKMVSASTGVSIGAAVITSANKYPKATLRLLDYCFSEEGSRVCRNGEEGVGWDWTDKEAGTWENHTPEGYANSQEWRAQVTMGIASWYRVDYQLGQGSANALWLNDMTDKYSYPYFVSEFPSLNLTEEDVEATTPIINDVTTYVAESRARFITGEDDIEQKWDDYVNNIEKMNIKTVVEIYQRYYDEYLEAMK
;
A
#
# COMPACT_ATOMS: atom_id res chain seq x y z
N GLY A 1 -22.95 -4.55 8.20
CA GLY A 1 -22.58 -3.15 7.94
C GLY A 1 -22.58 -2.79 6.47
N ASN A 2 -23.31 -3.53 5.61
CA ASN A 2 -23.26 -3.32 4.16
C ASN A 2 -24.35 -2.37 3.63
N ASP A 3 -25.36 -2.05 4.45
CA ASP A 3 -26.53 -1.30 3.97
C ASP A 3 -26.29 0.22 3.93
N ILE A 4 -25.50 0.75 4.87
CA ILE A 4 -25.19 2.19 4.93
C ILE A 4 -23.94 2.57 4.13
N GLY A 5 -23.08 1.62 3.76
CA GLY A 5 -21.80 1.92 3.09
C GLY A 5 -21.98 2.70 1.78
N TRP A 6 -23.06 2.42 1.06
CA TRP A 6 -23.44 3.07 -0.20
C TRP A 6 -23.96 4.49 -0.03
N GLU A 7 -24.33 4.89 1.20
CA GLU A 7 -24.79 6.24 1.52
C GLU A 7 -23.61 7.21 1.74
N TYR A 8 -22.40 6.67 1.96
CA TYR A 8 -21.20 7.46 2.14
C TYR A 8 -20.45 7.60 0.82
N THR A 9 -19.70 8.69 0.69
CA THR A 9 -18.71 8.86 -0.38
C THR A 9 -17.32 8.73 0.19
N GLN A 10 -16.36 8.35 -0.64
CA GLN A 10 -14.95 8.45 -0.25
C GLN A 10 -14.63 9.88 0.17
N PHE A 11 -13.79 9.99 1.20
CA PHE A 11 -13.27 11.28 1.65
C PHE A 11 -12.40 11.89 0.55
N ASP A 12 -12.76 13.10 0.13
CA ASP A 12 -12.09 13.82 -0.94
C ASP A 12 -10.68 14.26 -0.52
N ALA A 13 -9.81 14.47 -1.49
CA ALA A 13 -8.47 14.99 -1.25
C ALA A 13 -8.53 16.34 -0.53
N LEU A 14 -7.84 16.45 0.60
CA LEU A 14 -7.88 17.64 1.43
C LEU A 14 -6.85 18.69 1.04
N THR A 15 -7.20 19.94 1.33
CA THR A 15 -6.28 21.07 1.39
C THR A 15 -6.04 21.47 2.85
N SER A 16 -4.98 22.22 3.10
CA SER A 16 -4.69 22.82 4.41
C SER A 16 -4.20 24.26 4.25
N HIS A 17 -3.96 24.96 5.37
CA HIS A 17 -3.30 26.26 5.36
C HIS A 17 -1.86 26.20 4.82
N MET A 18 -1.23 25.02 4.81
CA MET A 18 0.11 24.77 4.29
C MET A 18 0.11 24.37 2.80
N ASN A 19 -0.98 23.76 2.32
CA ASN A 19 -1.07 23.27 0.95
C ASN A 19 -2.48 23.47 0.37
N SER A 20 -2.57 24.34 -0.63
CA SER A 20 -3.82 24.64 -1.35
C SER A 20 -4.13 23.65 -2.49
N LYS A 21 -3.22 22.73 -2.80
CA LYS A 21 -3.42 21.71 -3.84
C LYS A 21 -3.96 20.42 -3.22
N LYS A 22 -5.06 19.94 -3.76
CA LYS A 22 -5.55 18.58 -3.49
C LYS A 22 -4.55 17.56 -4.01
N MET A 23 -4.13 16.64 -3.15
CA MET A 23 -3.18 15.59 -3.50
C MET A 23 -3.60 14.29 -2.81
N VAL A 24 -3.55 13.19 -3.57
CA VAL A 24 -3.72 11.83 -3.08
C VAL A 24 -2.49 11.05 -3.52
N SER A 25 -1.79 10.43 -2.57
CA SER A 25 -0.62 9.61 -2.91
C SER A 25 -1.06 8.39 -3.69
N ALA A 26 -0.47 8.18 -4.86
CA ALA A 26 -0.66 6.98 -5.66
C ALA A 26 0.64 6.18 -5.72
N SER A 27 0.51 4.86 -5.51
CA SER A 27 1.66 3.98 -5.65
C SER A 27 2.07 3.83 -7.11
N THR A 28 3.36 3.62 -7.34
CA THR A 28 3.90 3.25 -8.66
C THR A 28 3.45 1.85 -9.11
N GLY A 29 2.87 1.05 -8.22
CA GLY A 29 2.45 -0.33 -8.50
C GLY A 29 3.60 -1.33 -8.48
N VAL A 30 4.80 -0.91 -8.07
CA VAL A 30 6.00 -1.73 -7.99
C VAL A 30 6.43 -1.90 -6.54
N SER A 31 6.58 -3.15 -6.10
CA SER A 31 7.14 -3.50 -4.79
C SER A 31 8.40 -4.34 -4.97
N ILE A 32 9.46 -3.99 -4.25
CA ILE A 32 10.72 -4.74 -4.23
C ILE A 32 10.74 -5.67 -3.00
N GLY A 33 11.47 -6.78 -3.08
CA GLY A 33 11.71 -7.65 -1.93
C GLY A 33 10.63 -8.71 -1.65
N ALA A 34 9.62 -8.84 -2.51
CA ALA A 34 8.54 -9.83 -2.35
C ALA A 34 9.00 -11.30 -2.46
N ALA A 35 10.17 -11.57 -3.03
CA ALA A 35 10.78 -12.90 -3.06
C ALA A 35 12.32 -12.81 -3.10
N VAL A 36 12.99 -13.75 -2.43
CA VAL A 36 14.46 -13.86 -2.42
C VAL A 36 14.86 -15.33 -2.63
N ILE A 37 15.83 -15.59 -3.50
CA ILE A 37 16.44 -16.91 -3.68
C ILE A 37 17.73 -16.96 -2.87
N THR A 38 17.76 -17.79 -1.83
CA THR A 38 18.93 -17.92 -0.96
C THR A 38 20.01 -18.80 -1.58
N SER A 39 21.26 -18.64 -1.13
CA SER A 39 22.38 -19.49 -1.53
C SER A 39 22.23 -20.95 -1.11
N ALA A 40 21.36 -21.25 -0.15
CA ALA A 40 21.06 -22.60 0.32
C ALA A 40 20.04 -23.34 -0.55
N ASN A 41 19.37 -22.67 -1.49
CA ASN A 41 18.34 -23.27 -2.34
C ASN A 41 18.97 -24.31 -3.28
N LYS A 42 18.59 -25.59 -3.12
CA LYS A 42 19.09 -26.71 -3.94
C LYS A 42 18.53 -26.71 -5.36
N TYR A 43 17.46 -25.95 -5.63
CA TYR A 43 16.74 -25.92 -6.90
C TYR A 43 16.43 -24.49 -7.38
N PRO A 44 17.45 -23.62 -7.56
CA PRO A 44 17.22 -22.21 -7.90
C PRO A 44 16.55 -22.04 -9.26
N LYS A 45 16.87 -22.89 -10.25
CA LYS A 45 16.22 -22.86 -11.57
C LYS A 45 14.73 -23.21 -11.52
N ALA A 46 14.33 -24.17 -10.69
CA ALA A 46 12.92 -24.53 -10.54
C ALA A 46 12.16 -23.42 -9.80
N THR A 47 12.79 -22.84 -8.78
CA THR A 47 12.25 -21.68 -8.04
C THR A 47 12.04 -20.50 -8.98
N LEU A 48 13.01 -20.20 -9.84
CA LEU A 48 12.89 -19.12 -10.82
C LEU A 48 11.74 -19.35 -11.81
N ARG A 49 11.52 -20.60 -12.27
CA ARG A 49 10.37 -20.93 -13.14
C ARG A 49 9.03 -20.72 -12.44
N LEU A 50 8.93 -21.03 -11.14
CA LEU A 50 7.72 -20.78 -10.36
C LEU A 50 7.47 -19.27 -10.21
N LEU A 51 8.51 -18.49 -9.93
CA LEU A 51 8.40 -17.03 -9.86
C LEU A 51 7.96 -16.45 -11.21
N ASP A 52 8.61 -16.86 -12.30
CA ASP A 52 8.25 -16.46 -13.67
C ASP A 52 6.79 -16.80 -14.00
N TYR A 53 6.30 -17.98 -13.59
CA TYR A 53 4.89 -18.35 -13.74
C TYR A 53 3.95 -17.36 -13.04
N CYS A 54 4.23 -16.90 -11.82
CA CYS A 54 3.38 -15.89 -11.14
C CYS A 54 3.35 -14.51 -11.83
N PHE A 55 4.23 -14.26 -12.81
CA PHE A 55 4.18 -13.08 -13.68
C PHE A 55 3.52 -13.35 -15.04
N SER A 56 3.15 -14.60 -15.33
CA SER A 56 2.30 -14.91 -16.48
C SER A 56 0.85 -14.48 -16.23
N GLU A 57 0.06 -14.41 -17.30
CA GLU A 57 -1.38 -14.15 -17.20
C GLU A 57 -2.11 -15.14 -16.29
N GLU A 58 -1.86 -16.43 -16.51
CA GLU A 58 -2.53 -17.48 -15.76
C GLU A 58 -2.04 -17.50 -14.31
N GLY A 59 -0.72 -17.51 -14.12
CA GLY A 59 -0.14 -17.60 -12.79
C GLY A 59 -0.48 -16.38 -11.94
N SER A 60 -0.47 -15.16 -12.47
CA SER A 60 -0.90 -13.98 -11.69
C SER A 60 -2.32 -14.13 -11.10
N ARG A 61 -3.27 -14.68 -11.88
CA ARG A 61 -4.63 -14.96 -11.41
C ARG A 61 -4.64 -16.07 -10.37
N VAL A 62 -3.93 -17.18 -10.62
CA VAL A 62 -3.85 -18.31 -9.68
C VAL A 62 -3.20 -17.89 -8.35
N CYS A 63 -2.08 -17.17 -8.41
CA CYS A 63 -1.35 -16.69 -7.23
C CYS A 63 -2.21 -15.71 -6.38
N ARG A 64 -3.25 -15.09 -6.98
CA ARG A 64 -4.20 -14.16 -6.35
C ARG A 64 -5.48 -14.82 -5.85
N ASN A 65 -6.22 -15.49 -6.72
CA ASN A 65 -7.60 -15.95 -6.50
C ASN A 65 -7.74 -17.48 -6.42
N GLY A 66 -6.65 -18.22 -6.65
CA GLY A 66 -6.70 -19.67 -6.78
C GLY A 66 -7.30 -20.13 -8.11
N GLU A 67 -7.76 -21.37 -8.14
CA GLU A 67 -8.28 -22.03 -9.33
C GLU A 67 -9.65 -21.47 -9.76
N GLU A 68 -9.82 -21.29 -11.08
CA GLU A 68 -11.09 -20.94 -11.74
C GLU A 68 -12.13 -22.02 -11.42
N GLY A 69 -13.37 -21.63 -11.10
CA GLY A 69 -14.46 -22.53 -10.74
C GLY A 69 -14.50 -22.95 -9.27
N VAL A 70 -13.50 -22.58 -8.45
CA VAL A 70 -13.50 -22.89 -7.02
C VAL A 70 -13.87 -21.67 -6.18
N GLY A 71 -13.12 -20.58 -6.31
CA GLY A 71 -13.34 -19.33 -5.57
C GLY A 71 -13.85 -18.17 -6.41
N TRP A 72 -13.80 -18.32 -7.72
CA TRP A 72 -14.14 -17.27 -8.67
C TRP A 72 -14.42 -17.88 -10.05
N ASP A 73 -15.21 -17.18 -10.85
CA ASP A 73 -15.57 -17.57 -12.21
C ASP A 73 -15.58 -16.37 -13.14
N TRP A 74 -15.34 -16.61 -14.43
CA TRP A 74 -15.62 -15.61 -15.46
C TRP A 74 -17.13 -15.41 -15.59
N THR A 75 -17.56 -14.16 -15.57
CA THR A 75 -18.92 -13.79 -16.00
C THR A 75 -18.97 -13.62 -17.52
N ASP A 76 -17.89 -13.08 -18.10
CA ASP A 76 -17.63 -13.04 -19.53
C ASP A 76 -16.11 -13.05 -19.76
N LYS A 77 -15.61 -14.16 -20.31
CA LYS A 77 -14.17 -14.39 -20.53
C LYS A 77 -13.61 -13.54 -21.67
N GLU A 78 -14.41 -13.21 -22.68
CA GLU A 78 -13.97 -12.36 -23.80
C GLU A 78 -13.88 -10.90 -23.36
N ALA A 79 -14.84 -10.45 -22.55
CA ALA A 79 -14.81 -9.12 -21.95
C ALA A 79 -13.83 -9.00 -20.77
N GLY A 80 -13.27 -10.11 -20.29
CA GLY A 80 -12.36 -10.14 -19.14
C GLY A 80 -13.06 -9.84 -17.80
N THR A 81 -14.37 -10.07 -17.70
CA THR A 81 -15.15 -9.82 -16.48
C THR A 81 -15.36 -11.08 -15.65
N TRP A 82 -15.28 -10.95 -14.33
CA TRP A 82 -15.33 -12.09 -13.41
C TRP A 82 -15.90 -11.70 -12.04
N GLU A 83 -16.32 -12.70 -11.27
CA GLU A 83 -16.78 -12.51 -9.89
C GLU A 83 -16.23 -13.58 -8.95
N ASN A 84 -16.14 -13.23 -7.67
CA ASN A 84 -15.86 -14.19 -6.61
C ASN A 84 -17.16 -14.85 -6.14
N HIS A 85 -17.09 -16.12 -5.78
CA HIS A 85 -18.11 -16.78 -4.96
C HIS A 85 -17.49 -17.40 -3.72
N THR A 86 -18.34 -17.90 -2.83
CA THR A 86 -17.89 -18.51 -1.57
C THR A 86 -17.99 -20.02 -1.71
N PRO A 87 -16.86 -20.76 -1.72
CA PRO A 87 -16.91 -22.21 -1.68
C PRO A 87 -17.56 -22.72 -0.39
N GLU A 88 -18.08 -23.95 -0.42
CA GLU A 88 -18.67 -24.59 0.76
C GLU A 88 -17.67 -24.65 1.92
N GLY A 89 -18.15 -24.36 3.13
CA GLY A 89 -17.33 -24.38 4.35
C GLY A 89 -16.63 -23.07 4.70
N TYR A 90 -16.73 -22.03 3.86
CA TYR A 90 -16.18 -20.70 4.13
C TYR A 90 -17.31 -19.70 4.42
N ALA A 91 -17.06 -18.73 5.30
CA ALA A 91 -18.04 -17.70 5.64
C ALA A 91 -18.19 -16.64 4.55
N ASN A 92 -17.14 -16.39 3.76
CA ASN A 92 -17.17 -15.47 2.63
C ASN A 92 -15.98 -15.72 1.67
N SER A 93 -16.04 -15.10 0.50
CA SER A 93 -15.00 -15.22 -0.54
C SER A 93 -13.62 -14.72 -0.10
N GLN A 94 -13.53 -13.74 0.81
CA GLN A 94 -12.23 -13.28 1.32
C GLN A 94 -11.57 -14.30 2.25
N GLU A 95 -12.36 -15.02 3.05
CA GLU A 95 -11.84 -16.12 3.89
C GLU A 95 -11.24 -17.23 3.04
N TRP A 96 -11.94 -17.65 1.97
CA TRP A 96 -11.41 -18.60 1.00
C TRP A 96 -10.14 -18.05 0.32
N ARG A 97 -10.21 -16.81 -0.20
CA ARG A 97 -9.08 -16.19 -0.91
C ARG A 97 -7.83 -16.14 -0.04
N ALA A 98 -7.97 -15.88 1.25
CA ALA A 98 -6.85 -15.88 2.20
C ALA A 98 -6.16 -17.26 2.34
N GLN A 99 -6.83 -18.37 2.05
CA GLN A 99 -6.24 -19.71 2.05
C GLN A 99 -5.46 -20.03 0.77
N VAL A 100 -5.86 -19.45 -0.36
CA VAL A 100 -5.30 -19.79 -1.68
C VAL A 100 -4.36 -18.74 -2.25
N THR A 101 -4.42 -17.50 -1.77
CA THR A 101 -3.46 -16.46 -2.15
C THR A 101 -2.07 -16.91 -1.73
N MET A 102 -1.17 -17.11 -2.70
CA MET A 102 0.20 -17.55 -2.41
C MET A 102 1.06 -16.44 -1.80
N GLY A 103 0.64 -15.17 -1.91
CA GLY A 103 1.33 -14.04 -1.28
C GLY A 103 2.77 -13.80 -1.78
N ILE A 104 3.16 -14.44 -2.89
CA ILE A 104 4.50 -14.33 -3.48
C ILE A 104 4.56 -13.20 -4.52
N ALA A 105 5.78 -12.86 -4.94
CA ALA A 105 6.02 -11.94 -6.06
C ALA A 105 5.19 -12.36 -7.27
N SER A 106 4.21 -11.54 -7.64
CA SER A 106 3.25 -11.79 -8.71
C SER A 106 2.81 -10.48 -9.34
N TRP A 107 2.35 -10.55 -10.59
CA TRP A 107 1.87 -9.37 -11.31
C TRP A 107 0.39 -9.11 -11.04
N TYR A 108 0.05 -8.00 -10.41
CA TYR A 108 -1.34 -7.56 -10.29
C TYR A 108 -1.79 -6.86 -11.58
N ARG A 109 -2.19 -7.67 -12.55
CA ARG A 109 -2.79 -7.27 -13.84
C ARG A 109 -3.95 -6.28 -13.67
N VAL A 110 -3.80 -5.05 -14.14
CA VAL A 110 -4.82 -3.98 -14.02
C VAL A 110 -6.10 -4.36 -14.77
N ASP A 111 -5.98 -4.91 -15.97
CA ASP A 111 -7.10 -5.41 -16.78
C ASP A 111 -7.91 -6.48 -16.01
N TYR A 112 -7.23 -7.40 -15.33
CA TYR A 112 -7.90 -8.39 -14.49
C TYR A 112 -8.57 -7.75 -13.27
N GLN A 113 -7.92 -6.81 -12.57
CA GLN A 113 -8.54 -6.15 -11.40
C GLN A 113 -9.78 -5.34 -11.78
N LEU A 114 -9.73 -4.62 -12.91
CA LEU A 114 -10.87 -3.83 -13.41
C LEU A 114 -12.03 -4.71 -13.88
N GLY A 115 -11.77 -5.97 -14.23
CA GLY A 115 -12.78 -6.94 -14.61
C GLY A 115 -13.66 -7.45 -13.46
N GLN A 116 -13.37 -7.14 -12.20
CA GLN A 116 -14.17 -7.62 -11.08
C GLN A 116 -15.55 -6.95 -11.04
N GLY A 117 -16.59 -7.72 -11.38
CA GLY A 117 -17.95 -7.21 -11.61
C GLY A 117 -18.80 -6.94 -10.36
N SER A 118 -18.33 -7.36 -9.17
CA SER A 118 -19.11 -7.22 -7.93
C SER A 118 -19.48 -5.75 -7.68
N ALA A 119 -20.72 -5.48 -7.26
CA ALA A 119 -21.20 -4.12 -7.01
C ALA A 119 -20.23 -3.28 -6.15
N ASN A 120 -19.61 -3.90 -5.13
CA ASN A 120 -18.68 -3.20 -4.24
C ASN A 120 -17.40 -2.77 -4.96
N ALA A 121 -16.87 -3.59 -5.86
CA ALA A 121 -15.71 -3.26 -6.67
C ALA A 121 -16.02 -2.10 -7.63
N LEU A 122 -17.18 -2.15 -8.31
CA LEU A 122 -17.62 -1.09 -9.21
C LEU A 122 -17.80 0.25 -8.49
N TRP A 123 -18.37 0.24 -7.27
CA TRP A 123 -18.52 1.46 -6.48
C TRP A 123 -17.20 1.99 -5.93
N LEU A 124 -16.28 1.13 -5.49
CA LEU A 124 -14.94 1.58 -5.09
C LEU A 124 -14.17 2.21 -6.27
N ASN A 125 -14.32 1.67 -7.48
CA ASN A 125 -13.75 2.25 -8.70
C ASN A 125 -14.36 3.62 -8.98
N ASP A 126 -15.69 3.76 -8.96
CA ASP A 126 -16.38 5.04 -9.15
C ASP A 126 -15.97 6.10 -8.11
N MET A 127 -15.85 5.70 -6.84
CA MET A 127 -15.36 6.58 -5.78
C MET A 127 -13.91 7.02 -6.03
N THR A 128 -13.04 6.10 -6.44
CA THR A 128 -11.64 6.39 -6.74
C THR A 128 -11.52 7.33 -7.93
N ASP A 129 -12.25 7.07 -9.02
CA ASP A 129 -12.24 7.88 -10.24
C ASP A 129 -12.72 9.31 -9.97
N LYS A 130 -13.73 9.46 -9.12
CA LYS A 130 -14.32 10.77 -8.81
C LYS A 130 -13.52 11.58 -7.79
N TYR A 131 -13.04 10.94 -6.72
CA TYR A 131 -12.51 11.65 -5.55
C TYR A 131 -10.99 11.54 -5.37
N SER A 132 -10.32 10.65 -6.10
CA SER A 132 -8.88 10.40 -5.92
C SER A 132 -8.07 10.55 -7.20
N TYR A 133 -8.49 9.90 -8.29
CA TYR A 133 -7.74 9.82 -9.55
C TYR A 133 -7.29 11.19 -10.09
N PRO A 134 -8.14 12.25 -10.10
CA PRO A 134 -7.73 13.58 -10.59
C PRO A 134 -6.65 14.26 -9.75
N TYR A 135 -6.42 13.75 -8.54
CA TYR A 135 -5.50 14.33 -7.55
C TYR A 135 -4.29 13.43 -7.26
N PHE A 136 -4.12 12.35 -8.04
CA PHE A 136 -2.99 11.45 -7.87
C PHE A 136 -1.66 12.17 -8.09
N VAL A 137 -0.79 12.03 -7.08
CA VAL A 137 0.61 12.43 -7.12
C VAL A 137 1.46 11.22 -6.78
N SER A 138 2.67 11.16 -7.33
CA SER A 138 3.61 10.10 -7.01
C SER A 138 3.90 10.09 -5.51
N GLU A 139 3.89 8.90 -4.92
CA GLU A 139 4.35 8.69 -3.56
C GLU A 139 5.82 9.13 -3.39
N PHE A 140 6.21 9.43 -2.14
CA PHE A 140 7.60 9.69 -1.82
C PHE A 140 8.44 8.46 -2.21
N PRO A 141 9.54 8.61 -2.97
CA PRO A 141 10.26 7.49 -3.53
C PRO A 141 10.93 6.65 -2.44
N SER A 142 11.13 5.36 -2.73
CA SER A 142 12.02 4.53 -1.93
C SER A 142 13.46 4.99 -2.15
N LEU A 143 14.11 5.49 -1.10
CA LEU A 143 15.49 5.95 -1.13
C LEU A 143 16.44 4.84 -0.67
N ASN A 144 17.51 4.60 -1.42
CA ASN A 144 18.52 3.60 -1.07
C ASN A 144 19.64 4.26 -0.26
N LEU A 145 19.48 4.28 1.06
CA LEU A 145 20.47 4.83 1.99
C LEU A 145 21.69 3.89 2.13
N THR A 146 22.85 4.47 2.43
CA THR A 146 24.02 3.71 2.88
C THR A 146 23.78 3.05 4.24
N GLU A 147 24.54 2.01 4.56
CA GLU A 147 24.48 1.34 5.88
C GLU A 147 24.72 2.33 7.04
N GLU A 148 25.71 3.23 6.89
CA GLU A 148 26.01 4.28 7.88
C GLU A 148 24.82 5.21 8.11
N ASP A 149 24.17 5.69 7.05
CA ASP A 149 23.00 6.56 7.18
C ASP A 149 21.78 5.80 7.76
N VAL A 150 21.62 4.52 7.45
CA VAL A 150 20.58 3.67 8.06
C VAL A 150 20.83 3.52 9.56
N GLU A 151 22.06 3.25 9.98
CA GLU A 151 22.46 3.17 11.40
C GLU A 151 22.24 4.50 12.13
N ALA A 152 22.51 5.63 11.48
CA ALA A 152 22.31 6.96 12.05
C ALA A 152 20.84 7.35 12.18
N THR A 153 19.99 6.98 11.20
CA THR A 153 18.59 7.45 11.14
C THR A 153 17.59 6.52 11.84
N THR A 154 17.80 5.20 11.80
CA THR A 154 16.82 4.23 12.30
C THR A 154 16.45 4.42 13.78
N PRO A 155 17.41 4.63 14.72
CA PRO A 155 17.06 4.85 16.12
C PRO A 155 16.20 6.10 16.32
N ILE A 156 16.55 7.21 15.65
CA ILE A 156 15.82 8.48 15.73
C ILE A 156 14.39 8.30 15.20
N ILE A 157 14.24 7.62 14.05
CA ILE A 157 12.93 7.34 13.45
C ILE A 157 12.06 6.53 14.43
N ASN A 158 12.62 5.50 15.06
CA ASN A 158 11.88 4.66 16.01
C ASN A 158 11.42 5.45 17.25
N ASP A 159 12.31 6.25 17.83
CA ASP A 159 12.01 7.07 19.01
C ASP A 159 10.93 8.13 18.69
N VAL A 160 11.09 8.85 17.58
CA VAL A 160 10.13 9.85 17.13
C VAL A 160 8.78 9.20 16.81
N THR A 161 8.78 8.06 16.12
CA THR A 161 7.53 7.35 15.77
C THR A 161 6.75 6.94 17.03
N THR A 162 7.45 6.40 18.03
CA THR A 162 6.86 6.02 19.32
C THR A 162 6.27 7.24 20.02
N TYR A 163 7.05 8.32 20.16
CA TYR A 163 6.60 9.56 20.79
C TYR A 163 5.40 10.21 20.09
N VAL A 164 5.39 10.22 18.75
CA VAL A 164 4.28 10.74 17.93
C VAL A 164 3.02 9.91 18.16
N ALA A 165 3.12 8.58 18.18
CA ALA A 165 1.98 7.69 18.39
C ALA A 165 1.35 7.89 19.78
N GLU A 166 2.17 7.95 20.84
CA GLU A 166 1.70 8.17 22.21
C GLU A 166 1.10 9.57 22.39
N SER A 167 1.76 10.61 21.86
CA SER A 167 1.27 11.99 21.96
C SER A 167 -0.03 12.17 21.20
N ARG A 168 -0.18 11.55 20.01
CA ARG A 168 -1.43 11.53 19.27
C ARG A 168 -2.56 10.92 20.10
N ALA A 169 -2.31 9.82 20.81
CA ALA A 169 -3.32 9.18 21.65
C ALA A 169 -3.78 10.15 22.75
N ARG A 170 -2.85 10.82 23.46
CA ARG A 170 -3.17 11.78 24.51
C ARG A 170 -3.93 13.01 24.00
N PHE A 171 -3.60 13.50 22.81
CA PHE A 171 -4.36 14.60 22.17
C PHE A 171 -5.79 14.18 21.82
N ILE A 172 -5.98 12.98 21.26
CA ILE A 172 -7.31 12.47 20.87
C ILE A 172 -8.18 12.22 22.10
N THR A 173 -7.61 11.68 23.18
CA THR A 173 -8.36 11.41 24.43
C THR A 173 -8.59 12.67 25.26
N GLY A 174 -7.94 13.79 24.91
CA GLY A 174 -8.01 15.05 25.67
C GLY A 174 -7.23 15.03 26.98
N GLU A 175 -6.32 14.06 27.16
CA GLU A 175 -5.36 14.06 28.28
C GLU A 175 -4.39 15.24 28.15
N ASP A 176 -3.97 15.54 26.91
CA ASP A 176 -3.23 16.74 26.56
C ASP A 176 -4.12 17.68 25.70
N ASP A 177 -4.10 18.98 26.01
CA ASP A 177 -4.71 20.01 25.16
C ASP A 177 -3.79 20.33 23.99
N ILE A 178 -4.27 20.09 22.76
CA ILE A 178 -3.46 20.25 21.55
C ILE A 178 -3.02 21.69 21.32
N GLU A 179 -3.86 22.68 21.61
CA GLU A 179 -3.56 24.10 21.39
C GLU A 179 -2.47 24.59 22.35
N GLN A 180 -2.47 24.07 23.58
CA GLN A 180 -1.52 24.46 24.62
C GLN A 180 -0.18 23.70 24.54
N LYS A 181 -0.20 22.45 24.06
CA LYS A 181 0.96 21.55 24.10
C LYS A 181 1.66 21.38 22.75
N TRP A 182 1.14 21.97 21.67
CA TRP A 182 1.71 21.81 20.33
C TRP A 182 3.19 22.19 20.24
N ASP A 183 3.57 23.36 20.77
CA ASP A 183 4.95 23.83 20.69
C ASP A 183 5.91 22.93 21.48
N ASP A 184 5.51 22.46 22.66
CA ASP A 184 6.27 21.49 23.45
C ASP A 184 6.42 20.16 22.69
N TYR A 185 5.36 19.71 22.04
CA TYR A 185 5.37 18.50 21.23
C TYR A 185 6.38 18.59 20.08
N VAL A 186 6.37 19.70 19.31
CA VAL A 186 7.33 19.94 18.24
C VAL A 186 8.75 20.03 18.79
N ASN A 187 8.97 20.79 19.87
CA ASN A 187 10.28 20.93 20.51
C ASN A 187 10.87 19.60 20.98
N ASN A 188 10.04 18.68 21.47
CA ASN A 188 10.50 17.35 21.88
C ASN A 188 10.93 16.50 20.67
N ILE A 189 10.20 16.56 19.55
CA ILE A 189 10.61 15.89 18.31
C ILE A 189 11.94 16.46 17.81
N GLU A 190 12.14 17.79 17.88
CA GLU A 190 13.42 18.39 17.51
C GLU A 190 14.58 17.92 18.39
N LYS A 191 14.37 17.81 19.71
CA LYS A 191 15.36 17.27 20.67
C LYS A 191 15.71 15.81 20.44
N MET A 192 14.85 15.05 19.76
CA MET A 192 15.13 13.68 19.31
C MET A 192 16.04 13.66 18.06
N ASN A 193 16.52 14.81 17.59
CA ASN A 193 17.40 14.96 16.41
C ASN A 193 16.73 14.62 15.07
N ILE A 194 15.41 14.84 14.94
CA ILE A 194 14.71 14.61 13.66
C ILE A 194 15.34 15.38 12.49
N LYS A 195 15.99 16.53 12.76
CA LYS A 195 16.64 17.35 11.73
C LYS A 195 17.74 16.58 10.99
N THR A 196 18.48 15.72 11.68
CA THR A 196 19.49 14.84 11.06
C THR A 196 18.84 13.87 10.07
N VAL A 197 17.69 13.29 10.43
CA VAL A 197 16.93 12.41 9.51
C VAL A 197 16.47 13.18 8.28
N VAL A 198 15.89 14.37 8.48
CA VAL A 198 15.42 15.21 7.37
C VAL A 198 16.56 15.59 6.43
N GLU A 199 17.70 16.00 6.95
CA GLU A 199 18.89 16.37 6.15
C GLU A 199 19.42 15.18 5.33
N ILE A 200 19.55 14.00 5.95
CA ILE A 200 20.00 12.78 5.26
C ILE A 200 19.00 12.41 4.17
N TYR A 201 17.71 12.33 4.47
CA TYR A 201 16.68 11.97 3.48
C TYR A 201 16.59 13.00 2.35
N GLN A 202 16.75 14.30 2.62
CA GLN A 202 16.75 15.34 1.61
C GLN A 202 17.87 15.14 0.59
N ARG A 203 19.09 14.79 1.04
CA ARG A 203 20.22 14.49 0.14
C ARG A 203 19.88 13.38 -0.86
N TYR A 204 19.36 12.25 -0.38
CA TYR A 204 18.99 11.12 -1.24
C TYR A 204 17.79 11.45 -2.14
N TYR A 205 16.87 12.26 -1.67
CA TYR A 205 15.74 12.72 -2.47
C TYR A 205 16.21 13.63 -3.63
N ASP A 206 17.15 14.53 -3.37
CA ASP A 206 17.73 15.39 -4.40
C ASP A 206 18.50 14.58 -5.46
N GLU A 207 19.26 13.56 -5.02
CA GLU A 207 19.93 12.61 -5.93
C GLU A 207 18.93 11.83 -6.79
N TYR A 208 17.84 11.36 -6.19
CA TYR A 208 16.75 10.69 -6.91
C TYR A 208 16.15 11.62 -7.98
N LEU A 209 15.85 12.87 -7.63
CA LEU A 209 15.29 13.84 -8.58
C LEU A 209 16.25 14.15 -9.74
N GLU A 210 17.56 14.20 -9.48
CA GLU A 210 18.56 14.40 -10.53
C GLU A 210 18.66 13.19 -11.48
N ALA A 211 18.59 11.97 -10.94
CA ALA A 211 18.61 10.74 -11.74
C ALA A 211 17.34 10.55 -12.61
N MET A 212 16.25 11.25 -12.28
CA MET A 212 14.97 11.19 -13.01
C MET A 212 14.84 12.25 -14.11
N LYS A 213 15.83 13.14 -14.28
CA LYS A 213 15.88 14.12 -15.40
C LYS A 213 16.44 13.50 -16.67
#